data_AF-A0A420AR68-F1
#
_entry.id   AF-A0A420AR68-F1
#
_cell.length_a   1.000
_cell.length_b   1.000
_cell.length_c   1.000
_cell.angle_alpha   90.00
_cell.angle_beta   90.00
_cell.angle_gamma   90.00
#
_symmetry.space_group_name_H-M   'P 1'
#
loop_
_entity.id
_entity.type
_entity.pdbx_description
1 polymer ?
#
loop_
_entity_poly.entity_id
_entity_poly.type
_entity_poly.pdbx_seq_one_letter_code
_entity_poly.pdbx_strand_id
1 'polypeptide(L)'
;MEIKKVFNYIWVLSSTLVFLACGQRSAADSAQPSTSENNHTDVLPYDSTTRTIHVLVALCDNTYQGIVPVPKAIGNGQDPVNNLYWGCEYGIKTYFNRSKDWKLLKKYKAKDAILERLVYKHRSENYYLVADAYDGKEIKLCTVDFLRGLHGQLKDTLQVDNKIIGIAGNAKLNAYIGHDGLMDFQLDQRFKNTDHQKRNAIILACYSKKYFAPHIDKEAVNPILWTSHLMCPEAYSLHDALTGYINGESNEQIQERAAKAYSKYQKCSLRAAKNLLITNW
;
A
#
# COMPACT_ATOMS: atom_id res chain seq x y z
N MET A 1 5.19 -56.33 7.00
CA MET A 1 5.60 -57.04 8.23
C MET A 1 5.58 -56.03 9.37
N GLU A 2 4.41 -55.43 9.64
CA GLU A 2 3.42 -55.83 10.65
C GLU A 2 4.02 -56.06 12.05
N ILE A 3 3.85 -55.08 12.93
CA ILE A 3 3.74 -55.30 14.38
C ILE A 3 2.39 -54.68 14.79
N LYS A 4 1.39 -55.54 14.93
CA LYS A 4 0.13 -55.26 15.62
C LYS A 4 0.36 -55.45 17.12
N LYS A 5 -0.11 -54.51 17.94
CA LYS A 5 -0.50 -54.80 19.32
C LYS A 5 -1.95 -54.39 19.52
N VAL A 6 -2.74 -55.41 19.83
CA VAL A 6 -4.13 -55.42 20.26
C VAL A 6 -4.18 -55.03 21.73
N PHE A 7 -5.14 -54.20 22.16
CA PHE A 7 -5.72 -54.32 23.50
C PHE A 7 -7.18 -53.84 23.53
N ASN A 8 -7.96 -54.52 24.36
CA ASN A 8 -9.40 -54.74 24.33
C ASN A 8 -10.30 -53.59 24.80
N TYR A 9 -11.54 -53.62 24.29
CA TYR A 9 -12.75 -52.97 24.79
C TYR A 9 -13.16 -53.44 26.20
N ILE A 10 -13.63 -52.52 27.05
CA ILE A 10 -14.68 -52.77 28.05
C ILE A 10 -15.65 -51.57 28.07
N TRP A 11 -16.93 -51.86 27.87
CA TRP A 11 -18.12 -51.01 28.01
C TRP A 11 -18.70 -51.19 29.42
N VAL A 12 -19.10 -50.11 30.12
CA VAL A 12 -20.27 -50.11 31.04
C VAL A 12 -20.88 -48.70 31.12
N LEU A 13 -22.18 -48.63 30.86
CA LEU A 13 -23.12 -47.51 31.04
C LEU A 13 -23.37 -47.21 32.53
N SER A 14 -23.69 -45.96 32.89
CA SER A 14 -24.98 -45.66 33.57
C SER A 14 -25.19 -44.17 33.78
N SER A 15 -26.39 -43.75 33.40
CA SER A 15 -27.08 -42.48 33.58
C SER A 15 -27.34 -42.10 35.04
N THR A 16 -27.32 -40.80 35.34
CA THR A 16 -28.17 -40.24 36.41
C THR A 16 -28.66 -38.85 36.01
N LEU A 17 -29.96 -38.78 35.71
CA LEU A 17 -30.74 -37.55 35.65
C LEU A 17 -30.88 -36.98 37.06
N VAL A 18 -30.65 -35.68 37.22
CA VAL A 18 -31.22 -34.90 38.33
C VAL A 18 -31.95 -33.71 37.71
N PHE A 19 -33.28 -33.73 37.82
CA PHE A 19 -34.13 -32.57 37.64
C PHE A 19 -34.21 -31.81 38.97
N LEU A 20 -34.00 -30.49 38.94
CA LEU A 20 -34.50 -29.56 39.94
C LEU A 20 -34.93 -28.28 39.24
N ALA A 21 -36.17 -27.89 39.50
CA ALA A 21 -36.90 -26.81 38.86
C ALA A 21 -36.70 -25.45 39.58
N CYS A 22 -37.28 -24.43 38.93
CA CYS A 22 -37.70 -23.10 39.39
C CYS A 22 -36.79 -21.89 39.11
N GLY A 23 -37.35 -20.96 38.34
CA GLY A 23 -36.98 -19.54 38.35
C GLY A 23 -37.17 -18.85 37.00
N GLN A 24 -38.37 -18.31 36.72
CA GLN A 24 -38.54 -17.31 35.68
C GLN A 24 -37.81 -16.01 36.07
N ARG A 25 -36.92 -15.50 35.21
CA ARG A 25 -36.65 -14.06 35.06
C ARG A 25 -36.32 -13.74 33.61
N SER A 26 -37.15 -12.90 33.01
CA SER A 26 -36.82 -12.10 31.83
C SER A 26 -35.76 -11.06 32.21
N ALA A 27 -34.71 -10.90 31.40
CA ALA A 27 -33.96 -9.65 31.29
C ALA A 27 -32.96 -9.68 30.11
N ALA A 28 -33.16 -8.71 29.22
CA ALA A 28 -32.15 -7.85 28.60
C ALA A 28 -31.08 -8.45 27.66
N ASP A 29 -31.20 -8.01 26.40
CA ASP A 29 -30.09 -7.70 25.49
C ASP A 29 -28.86 -7.21 26.27
N SER A 30 -27.80 -8.02 26.29
CA SER A 30 -26.47 -7.57 26.66
C SER A 30 -25.71 -7.19 25.39
N ALA A 31 -25.79 -5.91 25.02
CA ALA A 31 -24.90 -5.29 24.07
C ALA A 31 -23.44 -5.53 24.51
N GLN A 32 -22.64 -6.14 23.65
CA GLN A 32 -21.18 -6.16 23.82
C GLN A 32 -20.64 -4.73 23.56
N PRO A 33 -19.66 -4.25 24.34
CA PRO A 33 -19.10 -2.93 24.13
C PRO A 33 -18.22 -2.94 22.89
N SER A 34 -18.64 -2.20 21.87
CA SER A 34 -17.79 -1.82 20.74
C SER A 34 -16.74 -0.83 21.23
N THR A 35 -15.51 -1.28 21.46
CA THR A 35 -14.36 -0.39 21.58
C THR A 35 -14.01 0.15 20.20
N SER A 36 -14.72 1.21 19.77
CA SER A 36 -14.27 2.08 18.70
C SER A 36 -13.16 2.97 19.24
N GLU A 37 -11.91 2.56 19.05
CA GLU A 37 -10.78 3.48 19.16
C GLU A 37 -10.84 4.44 17.97
N ASN A 38 -11.61 5.52 18.13
CA ASN A 38 -11.50 6.71 17.30
C ASN A 38 -10.19 7.42 17.65
N ASN A 39 -9.08 6.98 17.05
CA ASN A 39 -7.88 7.80 16.93
C ASN A 39 -8.15 8.90 15.90
N HIS A 40 -8.92 9.92 16.29
CA HIS A 40 -8.92 11.20 15.60
C HIS A 40 -7.56 11.85 15.86
N THR A 41 -6.57 11.55 15.02
CA THR A 41 -5.44 12.45 14.83
C THR A 41 -5.99 13.77 14.33
N ASP A 42 -5.81 14.85 15.10
CA ASP A 42 -6.22 16.20 14.72
C ASP A 42 -5.60 16.58 13.37
N VAL A 43 -6.41 16.49 12.30
CA VAL A 43 -6.00 16.89 10.95
C VAL A 43 -5.96 18.42 10.95
N LEU A 44 -4.75 18.98 11.03
CA LEU A 44 -4.55 20.43 10.95
C LEU A 44 -5.08 20.96 9.62
N PRO A 45 -5.61 22.20 9.57
CA PRO A 45 -5.87 22.87 8.30
C PRO A 45 -4.60 22.89 7.44
N TYR A 46 -4.72 22.47 6.17
CA TYR A 46 -3.61 22.43 5.23
C TYR A 46 -3.92 23.25 3.98
N ASP A 47 -2.88 23.64 3.25
CA ASP A 47 -3.05 24.41 2.01
C ASP A 47 -3.62 23.53 0.91
N SER A 48 -4.91 23.67 0.64
CA SER A 48 -5.63 22.92 -0.41
C SER A 48 -5.19 23.28 -1.84
N THR A 49 -4.41 24.35 -2.03
CA THR A 49 -3.79 24.70 -3.32
C THR A 49 -2.53 23.89 -3.59
N THR A 50 -1.94 23.24 -2.57
CA THR A 50 -0.84 22.28 -2.78
C THR A 50 -1.35 20.96 -3.31
N ARG A 51 -0.69 20.46 -4.34
CA ARG A 51 -0.97 19.13 -4.89
C ARG A 51 0.06 18.14 -4.36
N THR A 52 -0.40 17.25 -3.49
CA THR A 52 0.44 16.19 -2.94
C THR A 52 0.25 14.88 -3.68
N ILE A 53 1.38 14.24 -3.99
CA ILE A 53 1.51 12.84 -4.36
C ILE A 53 2.07 12.11 -3.14
N HIS A 54 1.38 11.07 -2.67
CA HIS A 54 1.83 10.27 -1.53
C HIS A 54 2.20 8.86 -2.01
N VAL A 55 3.47 8.48 -1.87
CA VAL A 55 4.03 7.21 -2.33
C VAL A 55 4.29 6.33 -1.12
N LEU A 56 3.57 5.22 -1.01
CA LEU A 56 3.78 4.20 0.01
C LEU A 56 4.62 3.09 -0.61
N VAL A 57 5.79 2.84 -0.02
CA VAL A 57 6.74 1.84 -0.50
C VAL A 57 6.76 0.67 0.47
N ALA A 58 6.27 -0.48 0.04
CA ALA A 58 6.42 -1.72 0.80
C ALA A 58 7.84 -2.24 0.57
N LEU A 59 8.75 -2.05 1.53
CA LEU A 59 10.14 -2.46 1.38
C LEU A 59 10.27 -3.97 1.15
N CYS A 60 11.17 -4.37 0.27
CA CYS A 60 11.40 -5.77 -0.09
C CYS A 60 11.90 -6.57 1.12
N ASP A 61 11.28 -7.71 1.42
CA ASP A 61 11.67 -8.53 2.57
C ASP A 61 11.62 -10.04 2.28
N ASN A 62 12.76 -10.70 2.26
CA ASN A 62 12.86 -12.14 2.03
C ASN A 62 12.29 -13.00 3.17
N THR A 63 12.14 -12.44 4.36
CA THR A 63 11.74 -13.17 5.58
C THR A 63 10.24 -13.13 5.79
N TYR A 64 9.64 -11.96 5.57
CA TYR A 64 8.25 -11.70 5.93
C TYR A 64 7.29 -11.65 4.74
N GLN A 65 7.79 -11.74 3.50
CA GLN A 65 6.98 -11.69 2.28
C GLN A 65 7.13 -12.96 1.46
N GLY A 66 6.07 -13.34 0.74
CA GLY A 66 5.99 -14.49 -0.17
C GLY A 66 6.72 -14.27 -1.50
N ILE A 67 7.80 -13.49 -1.51
CA ILE A 67 8.58 -13.17 -2.72
C ILE A 67 9.53 -14.31 -3.09
N VAL A 68 9.89 -14.38 -4.37
CA VAL A 68 11.09 -15.11 -4.77
C VAL A 68 12.29 -14.40 -4.13
N PRO A 69 13.10 -15.07 -3.29
CA PRO A 69 14.15 -14.40 -2.54
C PRO A 69 15.14 -13.68 -3.46
N VAL A 70 15.43 -12.43 -3.11
CA VAL A 70 16.49 -11.62 -3.75
C VAL A 70 17.78 -11.70 -2.91
N PRO A 71 18.93 -11.19 -3.37
CA PRO A 71 20.13 -11.15 -2.53
C PRO A 71 19.87 -10.52 -1.16
N LYS A 72 20.42 -11.14 -0.10
CA LYS A 72 20.13 -10.78 1.31
C LYS A 72 20.24 -9.28 1.62
N ALA A 73 21.22 -8.60 1.00
CA ALA A 73 21.44 -7.17 1.22
C ALA A 73 20.27 -6.30 0.77
N ILE A 74 19.59 -6.68 -0.32
CA ILE A 74 18.54 -5.87 -0.94
C ILE A 74 17.12 -6.35 -0.59
N GLY A 75 17.00 -7.54 0.00
CA GLY A 75 15.77 -8.14 0.52
C GLY A 75 15.65 -8.09 2.04
N ASN A 76 16.30 -7.12 2.70
CA ASN A 76 16.10 -6.84 4.12
C ASN A 76 15.11 -5.67 4.26
N GLY A 77 13.89 -5.96 4.70
CA GLY A 77 12.81 -4.96 4.81
C GLY A 77 13.00 -3.95 5.93
N GLN A 78 13.98 -4.17 6.82
CA GLN A 78 14.33 -3.27 7.91
C GLN A 78 15.55 -2.39 7.59
N ASP A 79 16.16 -2.57 6.43
CA ASP A 79 17.31 -1.78 5.96
C ASP A 79 16.93 -0.93 4.74
N PRO A 80 16.33 0.27 4.93
CA PRO A 80 15.95 1.12 3.81
C PRO A 80 17.16 1.53 2.96
N VAL A 81 18.37 1.63 3.53
CA VAL A 81 19.55 2.12 2.80
C VAL A 81 19.92 1.21 1.63
N ASN A 82 19.77 -0.09 1.81
CA ASN A 82 20.14 -1.08 0.80
C ASN A 82 18.91 -1.75 0.14
N ASN A 83 17.69 -1.42 0.57
CA ASN A 83 16.50 -2.10 0.08
C ASN A 83 16.25 -1.89 -1.43
N LEU A 84 15.83 -2.97 -2.11
CA LEU A 84 15.55 -3.00 -3.54
C LEU A 84 14.62 -1.87 -4.01
N TYR A 85 13.54 -1.59 -3.29
CA TYR A 85 12.53 -0.61 -3.71
C TYR A 85 12.80 0.82 -3.21
N TRP A 86 13.88 1.03 -2.46
CA TRP A 86 14.17 2.32 -1.83
C TRP A 86 15.58 2.83 -2.07
N GLY A 87 16.58 2.19 -1.48
CA GLY A 87 17.97 2.66 -1.48
C GLY A 87 18.84 2.11 -2.60
N CYS A 88 18.44 0.99 -3.23
CA CYS A 88 19.10 0.47 -4.43
C CYS A 88 19.05 1.43 -5.62
N GLU A 89 19.81 1.13 -6.67
CA GLU A 89 20.01 2.01 -7.83
C GLU A 89 18.70 2.59 -8.39
N TYR A 90 17.65 1.78 -8.55
CA TYR A 90 16.35 2.22 -9.06
C TYR A 90 15.26 2.28 -8.00
N GLY A 91 15.63 2.24 -6.71
CA GLY A 91 14.71 2.47 -5.61
C GLY A 91 14.26 3.93 -5.53
N ILE A 92 13.12 4.18 -4.86
CA ILE A 92 12.46 5.50 -4.83
C ILE A 92 13.40 6.61 -4.38
N LYS A 93 14.06 6.45 -3.23
CA LYS A 93 14.99 7.45 -2.69
C LYS A 93 16.11 7.75 -3.67
N THR A 94 16.79 6.70 -4.13
CA THR A 94 17.99 6.85 -4.94
C THR A 94 17.68 7.41 -6.32
N TYR A 95 16.58 6.98 -6.93
CA TYR A 95 16.14 7.48 -8.23
C TYR A 95 15.68 8.95 -8.16
N PHE A 96 14.80 9.29 -7.21
CA PHE A 96 14.29 10.66 -7.08
C PHE A 96 15.34 11.66 -6.60
N ASN A 97 16.34 11.24 -5.81
CA ASN A 97 17.45 12.10 -5.43
C ASN A 97 18.31 12.53 -6.64
N ARG A 98 18.35 11.72 -7.70
CA ARG A 98 19.04 12.04 -8.96
C ARG A 98 18.13 12.70 -10.01
N SER A 99 16.84 12.85 -9.71
CA SER A 99 15.89 13.45 -10.64
C SER A 99 16.24 14.91 -10.91
N LYS A 100 16.08 15.30 -12.18
CA LYS A 100 16.16 16.70 -12.59
C LYS A 100 14.89 17.47 -12.23
N ASP A 101 13.77 16.79 -12.06
CA ASP A 101 12.45 17.40 -11.86
C ASP A 101 12.09 17.55 -10.38
N TRP A 102 12.67 16.71 -9.54
CA TRP A 102 12.42 16.68 -8.10
C TRP A 102 13.64 17.15 -7.30
N LYS A 103 13.38 17.90 -6.23
CA LYS A 103 14.39 18.31 -5.25
C LYS A 103 13.98 17.82 -3.87
N LEU A 104 14.86 17.09 -3.19
CA LEU A 104 14.64 16.69 -1.80
C LEU A 104 14.62 17.94 -0.89
N LEU A 105 13.58 18.10 -0.08
CA LEU A 105 13.44 19.17 0.91
C LEU A 105 13.74 18.67 2.32
N LYS A 106 13.12 17.56 2.72
CA LYS A 106 13.21 17.02 4.07
C LYS A 106 13.34 15.50 4.06
N LYS A 107 14.03 15.01 5.07
CA LYS A 107 14.09 13.62 5.46
C LYS A 107 13.66 13.52 6.92
N TYR A 108 12.67 12.70 7.19
CA TYR A 108 12.20 12.38 8.54
C TYR A 108 12.66 10.98 8.90
N LYS A 109 13.07 10.80 10.16
CA LYS A 109 13.48 9.50 10.71
C LYS A 109 12.26 8.64 11.08
N ALA A 110 12.53 7.34 11.21
CA ALA A 110 11.59 6.28 11.53
C ALA A 110 10.57 6.65 12.61
N LYS A 111 9.30 6.39 12.33
CA LYS A 111 8.20 6.39 13.30
C LYS A 111 7.31 5.19 13.01
N ASP A 112 7.09 4.36 14.02
CA ASP A 112 6.25 3.16 13.95
C ASP A 112 6.66 2.25 12.78
N ALA A 113 5.73 1.96 11.86
CA ALA A 113 5.95 1.12 10.69
C ALA A 113 6.70 1.81 9.53
N ILE A 114 6.88 3.14 9.55
CA ILE A 114 7.57 3.89 8.50
C ILE A 114 9.00 4.14 8.94
N LEU A 115 9.98 3.56 8.24
CA LEU A 115 11.40 3.64 8.60
C LEU A 115 12.09 4.92 8.11
N GLU A 116 11.62 5.47 7.00
CA GLU A 116 12.12 6.74 6.45
C GLU A 116 11.00 7.43 5.65
N ARG A 117 10.81 8.73 5.88
CA ARG A 117 9.92 9.57 5.06
C ARG A 117 10.73 10.64 4.35
N LEU A 118 10.55 10.76 3.05
CA LEU A 118 11.21 11.76 2.21
C LEU A 118 10.19 12.69 1.60
N VAL A 119 10.47 13.99 1.64
CA VAL A 119 9.63 15.02 1.02
C VAL A 119 10.41 15.67 -0.10
N TYR A 120 9.89 15.55 -1.31
CA TYR A 120 10.41 16.18 -2.51
C TYR A 120 9.46 17.28 -2.97
N LYS A 121 10.05 18.32 -3.57
CA LYS A 121 9.35 19.40 -4.24
C LYS A 121 9.64 19.33 -5.73
N HIS A 122 8.58 19.37 -6.55
CA HIS A 122 8.76 19.55 -7.99
C HIS A 122 9.37 20.93 -8.27
N ARG A 123 10.35 21.00 -9.17
CA ARG A 123 11.14 22.23 -9.38
C ARG A 123 10.37 23.36 -10.05
N SER A 124 9.47 23.05 -10.98
CA SER A 124 8.71 24.06 -11.75
C SER A 124 7.23 24.16 -11.38
N GLU A 125 6.67 23.14 -10.72
CA GLU A 125 5.21 23.03 -10.51
C GLU A 125 4.89 23.02 -9.02
N ASN A 126 3.70 23.42 -8.60
CA ASN A 126 3.28 23.38 -7.18
C ASN A 126 2.89 21.97 -6.67
N TYR A 127 3.76 20.99 -6.94
CA TYR A 127 3.63 19.62 -6.45
C TYR A 127 4.63 19.31 -5.33
N TYR A 128 4.16 18.52 -4.37
CA TYR A 128 4.96 17.83 -3.36
C TYR A 128 4.81 16.32 -3.57
N LEU A 129 5.91 15.60 -3.40
CA LEU A 129 5.92 14.15 -3.33
C LEU A 129 6.41 13.75 -1.96
N VAL A 130 5.56 13.05 -1.22
CA VAL A 130 5.91 12.44 0.07
C VAL A 130 6.06 10.96 -0.18
N ALA A 131 7.22 10.39 0.15
CA ALA A 131 7.49 8.97 0.00
C ALA A 131 7.79 8.36 1.36
N ASP A 132 7.09 7.27 1.68
CA ASP A 132 7.20 6.54 2.93
C ASP A 132 7.73 5.13 2.70
N ALA A 133 8.87 4.82 3.32
CA ALA A 133 9.46 3.50 3.33
C ALA A 133 8.87 2.68 4.50
N TYR A 134 7.85 1.88 4.22
CA TYR A 134 7.26 0.98 5.22
C TYR A 134 8.19 -0.20 5.46
N ASP A 135 8.43 -0.52 6.73
CA ASP A 135 9.11 -1.74 7.16
C ASP A 135 8.52 -2.93 6.40
N GLY A 136 9.36 -3.73 5.75
CA GLY A 136 8.91 -4.83 4.90
C GLY A 136 8.08 -5.89 5.64
N LYS A 137 8.25 -6.03 6.96
CA LYS A 137 7.40 -6.89 7.79
C LYS A 137 5.96 -6.33 7.95
N GLU A 138 5.80 -5.02 7.78
CA GLU A 138 4.54 -4.28 7.91
C GLU A 138 3.84 -4.07 6.56
N ILE A 139 4.12 -4.92 5.56
CA ILE A 139 3.48 -4.82 4.23
C ILE A 139 1.95 -4.85 4.31
N LYS A 140 1.37 -5.58 5.27
CA LYS A 140 -0.07 -5.58 5.50
C LYS A 140 -0.58 -4.20 5.90
N LEU A 141 0.10 -3.53 6.83
CA LEU A 141 -0.26 -2.17 7.24
C LEU A 141 -0.08 -1.18 6.09
N CYS A 142 1.02 -1.25 5.34
CA CYS A 142 1.25 -0.43 4.15
C CYS A 142 0.09 -0.54 3.14
N THR A 143 -0.33 -1.76 2.82
CA THR A 143 -1.46 -2.01 1.92
C THR A 143 -2.79 -1.47 2.48
N VAL A 144 -3.02 -1.63 3.79
CA VAL A 144 -4.22 -1.10 4.45
C VAL A 144 -4.25 0.42 4.44
N ASP A 145 -3.15 1.07 4.77
CA ASP A 145 -3.05 2.54 4.82
C ASP A 145 -3.16 3.14 3.42
N PHE A 146 -2.58 2.48 2.41
CA PHE A 146 -2.79 2.84 1.01
C PHE A 146 -4.28 2.81 0.62
N LEU A 147 -4.96 1.70 0.91
CA LEU A 147 -6.39 1.55 0.58
C LEU A 147 -7.26 2.52 1.40
N ARG A 148 -6.99 2.73 2.69
CA ARG A 148 -7.70 3.74 3.49
C ARG A 148 -7.46 5.16 2.97
N GLY A 149 -6.24 5.48 2.55
CA GLY A 149 -5.90 6.76 1.93
C GLY A 149 -6.67 6.99 0.64
N LEU A 150 -6.77 6.00 -0.24
CA LEU A 150 -7.56 6.09 -1.48
C LEU A 150 -9.05 6.41 -1.23
N HIS A 151 -9.59 5.94 -0.11
CA HIS A 151 -11.00 6.11 0.25
C HIS A 151 -11.26 7.23 1.27
N GLY A 152 -10.24 8.04 1.59
CA GLY A 152 -10.35 9.14 2.54
C GLY A 152 -10.56 8.71 4.00
N GLN A 153 -10.48 7.40 4.28
CA GLN A 153 -10.64 6.81 5.62
C GLN A 153 -9.42 7.07 6.50
N LEU A 154 -8.25 7.22 5.89
CA LEU A 154 -7.03 7.69 6.53
C LEU A 154 -6.68 9.04 5.92
N LYS A 155 -6.55 10.07 6.75
CA LYS A 155 -6.15 11.42 6.38
C LYS A 155 -5.13 11.92 7.37
N ASP A 156 -4.11 12.60 6.87
CA ASP A 156 -3.09 13.20 7.72
C ASP A 156 -2.51 14.45 7.03
N THR A 157 -1.72 15.20 7.78
CA THR A 157 -1.02 16.39 7.30
C THR A 157 0.43 16.35 7.72
N LEU A 158 1.27 17.06 6.98
CA LEU A 158 2.70 17.14 7.24
C LEU A 158 3.16 18.59 7.19
N GLN A 159 3.81 19.05 8.25
CA GLN A 159 4.48 20.34 8.23
C GLN A 159 5.83 20.22 7.52
N VAL A 160 5.98 20.99 6.44
CA VAL A 160 7.17 21.11 5.61
C VAL A 160 7.56 22.58 5.58
N ASP A 161 8.65 22.91 6.29
CA ASP A 161 9.08 24.28 6.52
C ASP A 161 7.95 25.15 7.14
N ASN A 162 7.50 26.18 6.44
CA ASN A 162 6.43 27.09 6.87
C ASN A 162 5.05 26.70 6.32
N LYS A 163 4.90 25.49 5.78
CA LYS A 163 3.70 25.03 5.09
C LYS A 163 3.18 23.73 5.67
N ILE A 164 1.86 23.58 5.73
CA ILE A 164 1.19 22.32 6.05
C ILE A 164 0.62 21.77 4.75
N ILE A 165 1.04 20.57 4.37
CA ILE A 165 0.55 19.84 3.19
C ILE A 165 -0.28 18.64 3.62
N GLY A 166 -1.28 18.27 2.82
CA GLY A 166 -2.09 17.07 3.07
C GLY A 166 -1.43 15.81 2.51
N ILE A 167 -1.45 14.71 3.27
CA ILE A 167 -0.98 13.37 2.85
C ILE A 167 -2.10 12.32 3.04
N ALA A 168 -1.83 11.07 2.65
CA ALA A 168 -2.81 9.98 2.64
C ALA A 168 -4.10 10.38 1.89
N GLY A 169 -5.26 10.34 2.53
CA GLY A 169 -6.53 10.75 1.94
C GLY A 169 -6.63 12.25 1.61
N ASN A 170 -5.75 13.10 2.14
CA ASN A 170 -5.69 14.50 1.72
C ASN A 170 -4.86 14.69 0.43
N ALA A 171 -4.11 13.68 -0.01
CA ALA A 171 -3.37 13.70 -1.28
C ALA A 171 -4.29 13.50 -2.49
N LYS A 172 -3.93 14.09 -3.63
CA LYS A 172 -4.68 13.98 -4.90
C LYS A 172 -4.35 12.71 -5.67
N LEU A 173 -3.15 12.19 -5.44
CA LEU A 173 -2.67 10.93 -5.98
C LEU A 173 -2.00 10.14 -4.85
N ASN A 174 -2.39 8.88 -4.70
CA ASN A 174 -1.65 7.93 -3.88
C ASN A 174 -1.00 6.89 -4.80
N ALA A 175 0.24 6.53 -4.50
CA ALA A 175 0.97 5.50 -5.22
C ALA A 175 1.41 4.39 -4.27
N TYR A 176 1.31 3.15 -4.71
CA TYR A 176 1.87 1.98 -4.04
C TYR A 176 2.97 1.39 -4.92
N ILE A 177 4.10 1.03 -4.32
CA ILE A 177 5.21 0.38 -5.03
C ILE A 177 5.90 -0.65 -4.14
N GLY A 178 6.16 -1.83 -4.71
CA GLY A 178 6.85 -2.94 -4.03
C GLY A 178 6.23 -4.29 -4.35
N HIS A 179 6.41 -5.25 -3.45
CA HIS A 179 5.71 -6.54 -3.52
C HIS A 179 4.19 -6.33 -3.42
N ASP A 180 3.40 -7.17 -4.09
CA ASP A 180 1.95 -7.13 -3.93
C ASP A 180 1.57 -7.92 -2.66
N GLY A 181 1.39 -7.22 -1.55
CA GLY A 181 1.02 -7.87 -0.28
C GLY A 181 -0.28 -8.69 -0.35
N LEU A 182 -1.21 -8.35 -1.25
CA LEU A 182 -2.46 -9.10 -1.42
C LEU A 182 -2.25 -10.46 -2.12
N MET A 183 -1.04 -10.75 -2.60
CA MET A 183 -0.62 -12.10 -2.98
C MET A 183 -0.28 -12.98 -1.75
N ASP A 184 0.05 -12.36 -0.61
CA ASP A 184 0.48 -13.06 0.60
C ASP A 184 -0.63 -13.21 1.64
N PHE A 185 -1.58 -12.26 1.66
CA PHE A 185 -2.63 -12.20 2.66
C PHE A 185 -3.98 -11.74 2.09
N GLN A 186 -5.04 -12.05 2.83
CA GLN A 186 -6.38 -11.53 2.58
C GLN A 186 -6.70 -10.37 3.53
N LEU A 187 -7.59 -9.48 3.08
CA LEU A 187 -8.13 -8.39 3.88
C LEU A 187 -9.63 -8.61 4.09
N ASP A 188 -10.04 -8.70 5.35
CA ASP A 188 -11.46 -8.89 5.71
C ASP A 188 -12.24 -7.57 5.73
N GLN A 189 -11.53 -6.45 5.82
CA GLN A 189 -12.12 -5.12 5.90
C GLN A 189 -12.55 -4.60 4.53
N ARG A 190 -13.67 -3.87 4.51
CA ARG A 190 -14.15 -3.15 3.33
C ARG A 190 -13.71 -1.70 3.38
N PHE A 191 -13.23 -1.20 2.26
CA PHE A 191 -12.87 0.19 2.08
C PHE A 191 -14.00 0.91 1.35
N LYS A 192 -14.40 2.08 1.85
CA LYS A 192 -15.50 2.87 1.31
C LYS A 192 -15.12 4.33 1.33
N ASN A 193 -15.49 5.06 0.28
CA ASN A 193 -15.27 6.50 0.24
C ASN A 193 -16.02 7.18 1.39
N THR A 194 -15.29 7.92 2.21
CA THR A 194 -15.84 8.59 3.41
C THR A 194 -15.94 10.10 3.26
N ASP A 195 -15.41 10.67 2.17
CA ASP A 195 -15.38 12.12 1.98
C ASP A 195 -15.81 12.58 0.60
N HIS A 196 -16.36 11.66 -0.20
CA HIS A 196 -16.88 11.92 -1.54
C HIS A 196 -15.84 12.50 -2.51
N GLN A 197 -14.56 12.43 -2.18
CA GLN A 197 -13.50 12.89 -3.07
C GLN A 197 -13.04 11.74 -3.97
N LYS A 198 -12.77 12.08 -5.23
CA LYS A 198 -12.13 11.17 -6.18
C LYS A 198 -10.62 11.32 -6.13
N ARG A 199 -9.89 10.20 -6.07
CA ARG A 199 -8.42 10.17 -6.00
C ARG A 199 -7.83 9.39 -7.16
N ASN A 200 -6.64 9.78 -7.60
CA ASN A 200 -5.88 9.00 -8.57
C ASN A 200 -5.02 7.96 -7.84
N ALA A 201 -4.85 6.79 -8.47
CA ALA A 201 -4.03 5.71 -7.95
C ALA A 201 -3.00 5.25 -8.98
N ILE A 202 -1.76 5.07 -8.53
CA ILE A 202 -0.73 4.31 -9.24
C ILE A 202 -0.37 3.09 -8.38
N ILE A 203 -0.39 1.87 -8.94
CA ILE A 203 -0.10 0.65 -8.18
C ILE A 203 0.93 -0.19 -8.94
N LEU A 204 2.21 -0.01 -8.61
CA LEU A 204 3.33 -0.75 -9.20
C LEU A 204 3.69 -1.94 -8.30
N ALA A 205 2.97 -3.04 -8.49
CA ALA A 205 3.23 -4.33 -7.86
C ALA A 205 2.82 -5.45 -8.84
N CYS A 206 3.21 -6.70 -8.58
CA CYS A 206 2.85 -7.84 -9.43
C CYS A 206 1.34 -8.10 -9.47
N TYR A 207 0.74 -8.22 -10.66
CA TYR A 207 -0.70 -8.49 -10.82
C TYR A 207 -1.62 -7.48 -10.10
N SER A 208 -1.19 -6.25 -9.93
CA SER A 208 -1.86 -5.33 -9.01
C SER A 208 -3.30 -5.01 -9.39
N LYS A 209 -3.67 -5.01 -10.68
CA LYS A 209 -5.08 -4.88 -11.08
C LYS A 209 -5.93 -6.01 -10.52
N LYS A 210 -5.45 -7.26 -10.61
CA LYS A 210 -6.21 -8.44 -10.17
C LYS A 210 -6.47 -8.39 -8.66
N TYR A 211 -5.45 -8.03 -7.88
CA TYR A 211 -5.51 -8.10 -6.42
C TYR A 211 -6.09 -6.85 -5.77
N PHE A 212 -5.77 -5.65 -6.26
CA PHE A 212 -6.27 -4.41 -5.66
C PHE A 212 -7.69 -4.04 -6.12
N ALA A 213 -8.10 -4.37 -7.35
CA ALA A 213 -9.42 -3.97 -7.87
C ALA A 213 -10.61 -4.39 -6.98
N PRO A 214 -10.66 -5.59 -6.37
CA PRO A 214 -11.73 -5.97 -5.44
C PRO A 214 -11.83 -5.10 -4.18
N HIS A 215 -10.76 -4.39 -3.81
CA HIS A 215 -10.69 -3.55 -2.62
C HIS A 215 -10.84 -2.05 -2.91
N ILE A 216 -11.04 -1.69 -4.17
CA ILE A 216 -11.12 -0.29 -4.62
C ILE A 216 -12.54 0.01 -5.13
N ASP A 217 -13.13 1.08 -4.59
CA ASP A 217 -14.38 1.64 -5.08
C ASP A 217 -14.15 2.35 -6.44
N LYS A 218 -14.85 1.88 -7.48
CA LYS A 218 -14.73 2.37 -8.87
C LYS A 218 -15.15 3.82 -9.05
N GLU A 219 -16.03 4.31 -8.20
CA GLU A 219 -16.51 5.69 -8.26
C GLU A 219 -15.55 6.63 -7.55
N ALA A 220 -14.91 6.15 -6.48
CA ALA A 220 -13.99 6.91 -5.65
C ALA A 220 -12.56 7.01 -6.19
N VAL A 221 -12.13 6.05 -7.00
CA VAL A 221 -10.73 5.96 -7.44
C VAL A 221 -10.61 5.86 -8.95
N ASN A 222 -9.70 6.67 -9.49
CA ASN A 222 -9.23 6.60 -10.86
C ASN A 222 -7.86 5.88 -10.90
N PRO A 223 -7.80 4.58 -11.24
CA PRO A 223 -6.53 3.89 -11.42
C PRO A 223 -5.88 4.33 -12.74
N ILE A 224 -4.91 5.24 -12.64
CA ILE A 224 -4.22 5.80 -13.82
C ILE A 224 -3.04 4.94 -14.27
N LEU A 225 -2.57 4.04 -13.40
CA LEU A 225 -1.53 3.07 -13.74
C LEU A 225 -1.52 1.90 -12.75
N TRP A 226 -1.52 0.69 -13.26
CA TRP A 226 -1.38 -0.55 -12.49
C TRP A 226 -0.98 -1.70 -13.42
N THR A 227 -0.75 -2.90 -12.91
CA THR A 227 -0.20 -4.00 -13.70
C THR A 227 -1.17 -5.15 -13.92
N SER A 228 -0.99 -5.82 -15.06
CA SER A 228 -1.71 -7.02 -15.44
C SER A 228 -0.96 -8.32 -15.10
N HIS A 229 0.37 -8.26 -14.91
CA HIS A 229 1.24 -9.43 -14.74
C HIS A 229 2.37 -9.16 -13.72
N LEU A 230 3.28 -10.12 -13.56
CA LEU A 230 4.54 -9.94 -12.81
C LEU A 230 5.34 -8.76 -13.37
N MET A 231 5.87 -7.92 -12.49
CA MET A 231 6.67 -6.75 -12.85
C MET A 231 7.90 -6.62 -11.97
N CYS A 232 8.89 -5.84 -12.42
CA CYS A 232 9.91 -5.27 -11.53
C CYS A 232 9.44 -3.88 -11.04
N PRO A 233 9.02 -3.71 -9.76
CA PRO A 233 8.43 -2.48 -9.26
C PRO A 233 9.52 -1.48 -8.83
N GLU A 234 10.12 -0.81 -9.81
CA GLU A 234 11.19 0.17 -9.62
C GLU A 234 10.73 1.59 -9.99
N ALA A 235 11.46 2.60 -9.48
CA ALA A 235 11.01 3.99 -9.46
C ALA A 235 10.92 4.66 -10.84
N TYR A 236 11.62 4.18 -11.86
CA TYR A 236 11.63 4.82 -13.18
C TYR A 236 10.24 4.86 -13.84
N SER A 237 9.41 3.83 -13.64
CA SER A 237 8.06 3.79 -14.21
C SER A 237 7.14 4.76 -13.48
N LEU A 238 7.28 4.86 -12.14
CA LEU A 238 6.56 5.85 -11.36
C LEU A 238 6.98 7.27 -11.75
N HIS A 239 8.28 7.54 -11.85
CA HIS A 239 8.81 8.85 -12.19
C HIS A 239 8.20 9.39 -13.48
N ASP A 240 8.28 8.63 -14.56
CA ASP A 240 7.80 9.08 -15.87
C ASP A 240 6.26 9.11 -15.95
N ALA A 241 5.56 8.24 -15.21
CA ALA A 241 4.11 8.34 -15.03
C ALA A 241 3.72 9.65 -14.34
N LEU A 242 4.45 10.03 -13.28
CA LEU A 242 4.21 11.28 -12.56
C LEU A 242 4.49 12.51 -13.41
N THR A 243 5.49 12.47 -14.31
CA THR A 243 5.68 13.54 -15.30
C THR A 243 4.43 13.74 -16.15
N GLY A 244 3.83 12.66 -16.66
CA GLY A 244 2.57 12.75 -17.43
C GLY A 244 1.40 13.26 -16.59
N TYR A 245 1.26 12.76 -15.37
CA TYR A 245 0.22 13.19 -14.43
C TYR A 245 0.31 14.70 -14.11
N ILE A 246 1.52 15.19 -13.84
CA ILE A 246 1.77 16.61 -13.53
C ILE A 246 1.45 17.50 -14.74
N ASN A 247 1.74 17.03 -15.95
CA ASN A 247 1.46 17.73 -17.20
C ASN A 247 -0.03 17.67 -17.62
N GLY A 248 -0.89 17.03 -16.84
CA GLY A 248 -2.32 16.92 -17.16
C GLY A 248 -2.62 16.01 -18.35
N GLU A 249 -1.76 15.03 -18.61
CA GLU A 249 -1.93 14.08 -19.71
C GLU A 249 -3.06 13.08 -19.44
N SER A 250 -3.56 12.45 -20.51
CA SER A 250 -4.54 11.37 -20.39
C SER A 250 -3.93 10.13 -19.74
N ASN A 251 -4.79 9.27 -19.22
CA ASN A 251 -4.41 7.99 -18.63
C ASN A 251 -3.55 7.13 -19.59
N GLU A 252 -3.87 7.12 -20.88
CA GLU A 252 -3.15 6.38 -21.92
C GLU A 252 -1.77 6.99 -22.21
N GLN A 253 -1.66 8.32 -22.14
CA GLN A 253 -0.37 9.02 -22.28
C GLN A 253 0.54 8.77 -21.07
N ILE A 254 -0.04 8.76 -19.86
CA ILE A 254 0.66 8.39 -18.61
C ILE A 254 1.15 6.94 -18.69
N GLN A 255 0.30 6.02 -19.15
CA GLN A 255 0.66 4.62 -19.41
C GLN A 255 1.82 4.51 -20.41
N GLU A 256 1.75 5.24 -21.53
CA GLU A 256 2.78 5.25 -22.57
C GLU A 256 4.15 5.71 -22.01
N ARG A 257 4.17 6.74 -21.17
CA ARG A 257 5.40 7.22 -20.49
C ARG A 257 5.98 6.15 -19.58
N ALA A 258 5.15 5.58 -18.71
CA ALA A 258 5.58 4.53 -17.79
C ALA A 258 6.10 3.29 -18.54
N ALA A 259 5.45 2.91 -19.65
CA ALA A 259 5.82 1.77 -20.48
C ALA A 259 7.14 2.03 -21.25
N LYS A 260 7.37 3.24 -21.73
CA LYS A 260 8.66 3.63 -22.32
C LYS A 260 9.81 3.54 -21.31
N ALA A 261 9.59 4.05 -20.10
CA ALA A 261 10.56 3.91 -19.02
C ALA A 261 10.82 2.43 -18.70
N TYR A 262 9.76 1.64 -18.49
CA TYR A 262 9.88 0.21 -18.20
C TYR A 262 10.63 -0.55 -19.30
N SER A 263 10.25 -0.37 -20.57
CA SER A 263 10.90 -0.99 -21.73
C SER A 263 12.40 -0.69 -21.75
N LYS A 264 12.80 0.55 -21.46
CA LYS A 264 14.21 0.97 -21.45
C LYS A 264 15.02 0.25 -20.39
N TYR A 265 14.54 0.23 -19.14
CA TYR A 265 15.30 -0.31 -18.01
C TYR A 265 15.25 -1.84 -17.96
N GLN A 266 14.08 -2.44 -18.24
CA GLN A 266 13.89 -3.89 -18.22
C GLN A 266 14.24 -4.56 -19.55
N LYS A 267 14.71 -3.78 -20.54
CA LYS A 267 15.19 -4.25 -21.85
C LYS A 267 14.17 -5.15 -22.58
N CYS A 268 12.89 -4.86 -22.41
CA CYS A 268 11.79 -5.55 -23.09
C CYS A 268 11.20 -4.66 -24.20
N SER A 269 10.38 -5.23 -25.08
CA SER A 269 9.71 -4.43 -26.11
C SER A 269 8.69 -3.46 -25.49
N LEU A 270 8.51 -2.29 -26.11
CA LEU A 270 7.47 -1.34 -25.71
C LEU A 270 6.08 -1.98 -25.70
N ARG A 271 5.79 -2.86 -26.66
CA ARG A 271 4.53 -3.62 -26.70
C ARG A 271 4.35 -4.48 -25.46
N ALA A 272 5.39 -5.21 -25.03
CA ALA A 272 5.33 -6.00 -23.80
C ALA A 272 5.12 -5.10 -22.57
N ALA A 273 5.83 -3.98 -22.49
CA ALA A 273 5.67 -3.01 -21.41
C ALA A 273 4.25 -2.41 -21.35
N LYS A 274 3.63 -2.09 -22.49
CA LYS A 274 2.24 -1.61 -22.56
C LYS A 274 1.19 -2.67 -22.22
N ASN A 275 1.48 -3.93 -22.50
CA ASN A 275 0.60 -5.03 -22.08
C ASN A 275 0.69 -5.27 -20.57
N LEU A 276 1.87 -5.04 -19.97
CA LEU A 276 2.11 -5.14 -18.53
C LEU A 276 1.50 -3.97 -17.76
N LEU A 277 1.89 -2.75 -18.11
CA LEU A 277 1.44 -1.51 -17.50
C LEU A 277 0.16 -1.06 -18.19
N ILE A 278 -0.94 -1.09 -17.46
CA ILE A 278 -2.28 -0.77 -17.96
C ILE A 278 -2.89 0.37 -17.14
N THR A 279 -4.00 0.90 -17.61
CA THR A 279 -4.75 1.99 -16.96
C THR A 279 -6.24 1.71 -17.07
N ASN A 280 -7.06 2.46 -16.32
CA ASN A 280 -8.52 2.33 -16.27
C ASN A 280 -8.98 0.95 -15.73
N TRP A 281 -10.29 0.87 -15.47
CA TRP A 281 -10.97 -0.28 -14.88
C TRP A 281 -11.02 -1.53 -15.75
#